data_AF-A0A504BFA9-F1
#
_entry.id   AF-A0A504BFA9-F1
#
_cell.length_a   1.000
_cell.length_b   1.000
_cell.length_c   1.000
_cell.angle_alpha   90.00
_cell.angle_beta   90.00
_cell.angle_gamma   90.00
#
_symmetry.space_group_name_H-M   'P 1'
#
loop_
_entity.id
_entity.type
_entity.pdbx_description
1 polymer ?
#
loop_
_entity_poly.entity_id
_entity_poly.type
_entity_poly.pdbx_seq_one_letter_code
_entity_poly.pdbx_strand_id
1 'polypeptide(L)'
;MTEAEDRLWQELRGRRLDGMKFRRQMPVGKYIADFVCVEAGLIVEIDGSQHAESSYDNTRSAELKARGFCVLRFWSDDVLKDLNGVCDTIIAYVQDLNLQRWR
;
A
#
# COMPACT_ATOMS: atom_id res chain seq x y z
N MET A 1 -15.38 -4.02 -3.27
CA MET A 1 -14.53 -3.16 -2.46
C MET A 1 -14.87 -3.44 -1.02
N THR A 2 -13.88 -3.69 -0.19
CA THR A 2 -14.10 -4.02 1.22
C THR A 2 -14.34 -2.74 2.02
N GLU A 3 -14.96 -2.86 3.19
CA GLU A 3 -15.16 -1.72 4.11
C GLU A 3 -13.83 -1.07 4.50
N ALA A 4 -12.80 -1.89 4.75
CA ALA A 4 -11.45 -1.45 5.05
C ALA A 4 -10.85 -0.63 3.89
N GLU A 5 -10.97 -1.11 2.65
CA GLU A 5 -10.54 -0.37 1.44
C GLU A 5 -11.23 0.97 1.31
N ASP A 6 -12.55 1.02 1.46
CA ASP A 6 -13.28 2.28 1.33
C ASP A 6 -12.94 3.27 2.44
N ARG A 7 -12.72 2.79 3.67
CA ARG A 7 -12.31 3.62 4.80
C ARG A 7 -10.91 4.21 4.59
N LEU A 8 -9.93 3.38 4.22
CA LEU A 8 -8.59 3.87 3.91
C LEU A 8 -8.59 4.81 2.71
N TRP A 9 -9.41 4.54 1.69
CA TRP A 9 -9.51 5.40 0.51
C TRP A 9 -9.94 6.83 0.85
N GLN A 10 -10.80 7.05 1.85
CA GLN A 10 -11.18 8.42 2.25
C GLN A 10 -9.99 9.24 2.77
N GLU A 11 -9.01 8.60 3.40
CA GLU A 11 -7.78 9.26 3.86
C GLU A 11 -6.75 9.42 2.74
N LEU A 12 -6.68 8.48 1.80
CA LEU A 12 -5.70 8.52 0.71
C LEU A 12 -6.10 9.42 -0.47
N ARG A 13 -7.40 9.53 -0.75
CA ARG A 13 -7.91 10.23 -1.95
C ARG A 13 -7.58 11.72 -1.93
N GLY A 14 -7.44 12.30 -3.11
CA GLY A 14 -7.35 13.76 -3.25
C GLY A 14 -6.17 14.41 -2.55
N ARG A 15 -5.06 13.67 -2.37
CA ARG A 15 -3.85 14.15 -1.68
C ARG A 15 -4.05 14.50 -0.20
N ARG A 16 -5.04 13.88 0.44
CA ARG A 16 -5.38 14.14 1.86
C ARG A 16 -4.30 13.63 2.81
N LEU A 17 -3.69 12.49 2.52
CA LEU A 17 -2.57 11.96 3.31
C LEU A 17 -1.26 12.65 2.91
N ASP A 18 -0.83 13.64 3.70
CA ASP A 18 0.46 14.35 3.57
C ASP A 18 0.80 14.82 2.13
N GLY A 19 -0.21 15.22 1.36
CA GLY A 19 -0.03 15.67 -0.03
C GLY A 19 0.22 14.56 -1.07
N MET A 20 0.32 13.30 -0.65
CA MET A 20 0.66 12.16 -1.49
C MET A 20 -0.46 11.79 -2.47
N LYS A 21 -0.11 11.51 -3.73
CA LYS A 21 -1.08 11.11 -4.75
C LYS A 21 -1.25 9.59 -4.83
N PHE A 22 -2.31 9.08 -4.23
CA PHE A 22 -2.73 7.70 -4.39
C PHE A 22 -3.73 7.51 -5.54
N ARG A 23 -3.59 6.38 -6.23
CA ARG A 23 -4.58 5.81 -7.15
C ARG A 23 -5.10 4.51 -6.56
N ARG A 24 -6.39 4.23 -6.72
CA ARG A 24 -7.03 2.99 -6.25
C ARG A 24 -7.17 1.98 -7.39
N GLN A 25 -7.04 0.67 -7.11
CA GLN A 25 -7.22 -0.44 -8.05
C GLN A 25 -6.39 -0.26 -9.34
N MET A 26 -5.12 0.10 -9.19
CA MET A 26 -4.25 0.41 -10.31
C MET A 26 -3.56 -0.86 -10.84
N PRO A 27 -3.62 -1.13 -12.16
CA PRO A 27 -2.81 -2.18 -12.76
C PRO A 27 -1.31 -1.88 -12.65
N VAL A 28 -0.54 -2.87 -12.18
CA VAL A 28 0.92 -2.85 -12.11
C VAL A 28 1.45 -4.16 -12.69
N GLY A 29 1.82 -4.14 -13.98
CA GLY A 29 2.14 -5.35 -14.71
C GLY A 29 0.93 -6.27 -14.84
N LYS A 30 1.05 -7.52 -14.40
CA LYS A 30 -0.04 -8.51 -14.40
C LYS A 30 -0.90 -8.46 -13.12
N TYR A 31 -0.58 -7.57 -12.19
CA TYR A 31 -1.25 -7.45 -10.90
C TYR A 31 -2.16 -6.23 -10.85
N ILE A 32 -3.16 -6.24 -9.97
CA ILE A 32 -3.96 -5.07 -9.62
C ILE A 32 -3.66 -4.79 -8.14
N ALA A 33 -3.16 -3.58 -7.87
CA ALA A 33 -2.87 -3.11 -6.53
C ALA A 33 -4.03 -2.29 -5.97
N ASP A 34 -4.35 -2.45 -4.68
CA ASP A 34 -5.47 -1.75 -4.04
C ASP A 34 -5.23 -0.25 -4.03
N PHE A 35 -4.04 0.18 -3.60
CA PHE A 35 -3.60 1.57 -3.67
C PHE A 35 -2.16 1.71 -4.13
N VAL A 36 -1.89 2.75 -4.94
CA VAL A 36 -0.55 3.03 -5.46
C VAL A 36 -0.23 4.51 -5.37
N CYS A 37 0.89 4.84 -4.70
CA CYS A 37 1.55 6.12 -4.79
C CYS A 37 2.77 5.99 -5.71
N VAL A 38 2.60 6.37 -6.98
CA VAL A 38 3.67 6.27 -8.00
C VAL A 38 4.85 7.18 -7.65
N GLU A 39 4.56 8.38 -7.13
CA GLU A 39 5.56 9.37 -6.73
C GLU A 39 6.52 8.81 -5.66
N ALA A 40 6.01 7.97 -4.75
CA ALA A 40 6.79 7.31 -3.71
C ALA A 40 7.27 5.88 -4.07
N GLY A 41 6.85 5.32 -5.20
CA GLY A 41 7.09 3.90 -5.52
C GLY A 41 6.48 2.97 -4.46
N LEU A 42 5.29 3.29 -3.95
CA LEU A 42 4.64 2.55 -2.87
C LEU A 42 3.30 1.95 -3.35
N ILE A 43 3.11 0.68 -3.02
CA ILE A 43 1.85 -0.04 -3.10
C ILE A 43 1.36 -0.30 -1.67
N VAL A 44 0.08 -0.07 -1.42
CA VAL A 44 -0.59 -0.43 -0.17
C VAL A 44 -1.69 -1.44 -0.49
N GLU A 45 -1.69 -2.57 0.21
CA GLU A 45 -2.64 -3.67 0.04
C GLU A 45 -3.37 -3.95 1.34
N ILE A 46 -4.64 -4.33 1.20
CA ILE A 46 -5.48 -4.72 2.34
C ILE A 46 -5.79 -6.20 2.23
N ASP A 47 -5.34 -6.97 3.22
CA ASP A 47 -5.57 -8.41 3.27
C ASP A 47 -6.77 -8.75 4.15
N GLY A 48 -7.61 -9.65 3.66
CA GLY A 48 -8.73 -10.23 4.40
C GLY A 48 -8.47 -11.65 4.92
N SER A 49 -7.32 -12.26 4.60
CA SER A 49 -7.05 -13.68 4.85
C SER A 49 -5.90 -13.87 5.84
N GLN A 50 -6.16 -14.49 7.00
CA GLN A 50 -5.18 -14.73 8.09
C GLN A 50 -3.92 -15.54 7.70
N HIS A 51 -3.78 -15.93 6.43
CA HIS A 51 -2.64 -16.67 5.89
C HIS A 51 -1.87 -15.80 4.88
N ALA A 52 -1.12 -14.82 5.39
CA ALA A 52 -0.34 -13.88 4.58
C ALA A 52 0.99 -14.45 4.03
N GLU A 53 1.25 -15.75 4.14
CA GLU A 53 2.52 -16.34 3.72
C GLU A 53 2.30 -17.54 2.80
N SER A 54 2.05 -17.24 1.53
CA SER A 54 2.17 -18.21 0.44
C SER A 54 3.45 -17.95 -0.36
N SER A 55 4.04 -18.98 -0.96
CA SER A 55 5.17 -18.83 -1.89
C SER A 55 4.86 -17.90 -3.08
N TYR A 56 3.58 -17.74 -3.40
CA TYR A 56 3.07 -16.83 -4.42
C TYR A 56 3.29 -15.34 -4.05
N ASP A 57 3.24 -14.98 -2.77
CA ASP A 57 3.48 -13.60 -2.31
C ASP A 57 4.95 -13.18 -2.49
N ASN A 58 5.89 -14.10 -2.36
CA ASN A 58 7.32 -13.81 -2.55
C ASN A 58 7.65 -13.48 -4.01
N THR A 59 7.13 -14.24 -4.96
CA THR A 59 7.32 -13.97 -6.39
C THR A 59 6.68 -12.63 -6.78
N ARG A 60 5.45 -12.38 -6.31
CA ARG A 60 4.76 -11.12 -6.57
C ARG A 60 5.52 -9.92 -6.02
N SER A 61 5.98 -10.01 -4.77
CA SER A 61 6.73 -8.93 -4.13
C SER A 61 8.05 -8.65 -4.86
N ALA A 62 8.76 -9.69 -5.31
CA ALA A 62 9.97 -9.53 -6.10
C ALA A 62 9.71 -8.87 -7.47
N GLU A 63 8.65 -9.26 -8.18
CA GLU A 63 8.28 -8.66 -9.46
C GLU A 63 7.87 -7.18 -9.33
N LEU A 64 7.11 -6.83 -8.28
CA LEU A 64 6.73 -5.45 -8.00
C LEU A 64 7.94 -4.61 -7.58
N LYS A 65 8.84 -5.17 -6.77
CA LYS A 65 10.11 -4.54 -6.40
C LYS A 65 11.00 -4.26 -7.59
N ALA A 66 11.12 -5.21 -8.52
CA ALA A 66 11.85 -5.02 -9.78
C ALA A 66 11.26 -3.90 -10.66
N ARG A 67 9.98 -3.55 -10.47
CA ARG A 67 9.31 -2.42 -11.13
C ARG A 67 9.44 -1.11 -10.36
N GLY A 68 10.22 -1.07 -9.27
CA GLY A 68 10.43 0.12 -8.45
C GLY A 68 9.35 0.35 -7.40
N PHE A 69 8.55 -0.67 -7.07
CA PHE A 69 7.51 -0.58 -6.05
C PHE A 69 7.85 -1.39 -4.80
N CYS A 70 7.66 -0.78 -3.63
CA CYS A 70 7.58 -1.51 -2.38
C CYS A 70 6.12 -1.74 -2.00
N VAL A 71 5.84 -2.82 -1.27
CA VAL A 71 4.48 -3.22 -0.89
C VAL A 71 4.37 -3.16 0.63
N LEU A 72 3.44 -2.35 1.14
CA LEU A 72 2.97 -2.42 2.52
C LEU A 72 1.62 -3.13 2.53
N ARG A 73 1.47 -4.13 3.40
CA ARG A 73 0.24 -4.89 3.55
C ARG A 73 -0.32 -4.68 4.94
N PHE A 74 -1.60 -4.35 5.01
CA PHE A 74 -2.33 -4.18 6.26
C PHE A 74 -3.46 -5.19 6.37
N TRP A 75 -3.70 -5.67 7.57
CA TRP A 75 -4.88 -6.46 7.87
C TRP A 75 -6.13 -5.59 7.77
N SER A 76 -7.20 -6.13 7.18
CA SER A 76 -8.50 -5.46 7.15
C SER A 76 -8.94 -5.03 8.56
N ASP A 77 -8.71 -5.90 9.55
CA ASP A 77 -9.00 -5.62 10.96
C ASP A 77 -8.22 -4.43 11.51
N ASP A 78 -6.94 -4.27 11.13
CA ASP A 78 -6.11 -3.15 11.59
C ASP A 78 -6.60 -1.83 10.98
N VAL A 79 -6.98 -1.83 9.71
CA VAL A 79 -7.56 -0.64 9.05
C VAL A 79 -8.88 -0.23 9.70
N LEU A 80 -9.71 -1.21 10.12
CA LEU A 80 -10.99 -0.93 10.78
C LEU A 80 -10.81 -0.52 12.26
N LYS A 81 -9.81 -1.04 12.96
CA LYS A 81 -9.59 -0.75 14.39
C LYS A 81 -8.74 0.49 14.60
N ASP A 82 -7.69 0.68 13.81
CA ASP A 82 -6.71 1.76 13.96
C ASP A 82 -6.28 2.34 12.61
N LEU A 83 -7.20 3.07 11.98
CA LEU A 83 -6.94 3.75 10.72
C LEU A 83 -5.80 4.78 10.83
N ASN A 84 -5.67 5.45 11.98
CA ASN A 84 -4.64 6.46 12.17
C ASN A 84 -3.25 5.82 12.21
N GLY A 85 -3.07 4.71 12.95
CA GLY A 85 -1.81 3.97 12.97
C GLY A 85 -1.41 3.45 11.58
N VAL A 86 -2.37 3.01 10.76
CA VAL A 86 -2.13 2.65 9.35
C VAL A 86 -1.64 3.87 8.56
N CYS A 87 -2.30 5.02 8.68
CA CYS A 87 -1.90 6.26 8.00
C CYS A 87 -0.50 6.73 8.42
N ASP A 88 -0.21 6.71 9.73
CA ASP A 88 1.09 7.09 10.28
C ASP A 88 2.20 6.18 9.76
N THR A 89 1.94 4.87 9.66
CA THR A 89 2.88 3.91 9.07
C THR A 89 3.18 4.23 7.61
N ILE A 90 2.16 4.57 6.82
CA ILE A 90 2.33 4.95 5.41
C ILE A 90 3.15 6.24 5.30
N ILE A 91 2.86 7.25 6.13
CA ILE A 91 3.61 8.51 6.16
C ILE A 91 5.06 8.26 6.54
N ALA A 92 5.31 7.54 7.63
CA ALA A 92 6.66 7.23 8.11
C ALA A 92 7.48 6.49 7.04
N TYR A 93 6.86 5.54 6.34
CA TYR A 93 7.52 4.82 5.24
C TYR A 93 7.94 5.76 4.10
N VAL A 94 7.06 6.68 3.70
CA VAL A 94 7.34 7.61 2.60
C VAL A 94 8.34 8.69 3.01
N GLN A 95 8.34 9.11 4.27
CA GLN A 95 9.27 10.11 4.78
C GLN A 95 10.66 9.54 5.09
N ASP A 96 10.81 8.22 5.25
CA ASP A 96 12.12 7.60 5.43
C ASP A 96 12.93 7.62 4.12
N LEU A 97 13.79 8.64 4.03
CA LEU A 97 14.70 8.87 2.91
C LEU A 97 15.68 7.72 2.68
N ASN A 98 15.94 6.84 3.65
CA ASN A 98 16.79 5.67 3.44
C ASN A 98 16.09 4.56 2.62
N LEU A 99 14.76 4.48 2.69
CA LEU A 99 13.96 3.55 1.89
C LEU A 99 13.71 4.06 0.47
N GLN A 100 13.79 5.38 0.25
CA GLN A 100 13.63 6.01 -1.07
C GLN A 100 14.93 6.12 -1.89
N ARG A 101 16.10 5.87 -1.30
CA ARG A 101 17.44 6.05 -1.92
C ARG A 101 17.84 5.00 -2.96
N TRP A 102 17.01 3.99 -3.21
CA TRP A 102 17.27 2.95 -4.21
C TRP A 102 16.71 3.28 -5.60
N ARG A 103 16.40 4.56 -5.87
CA ARG A 103 16.05 5.07 -7.20
C ARG A 103 17.27 5.30 -8.07
#